data_AF-A0A0Q7SCZ8-F1
#
_entry.id   AF-A0A0Q7SCZ8-F1
#
_cell.length_a   1.000
_cell.length_b   1.000
_cell.length_c   1.000
_cell.angle_alpha   90.00
_cell.angle_beta   90.00
_cell.angle_gamma   90.00
#
_symmetry.space_group_name_H-M   'P 1'
#
loop_
_entity.id
_entity.type
_entity.pdbx_description
1 polymer ?
#
loop_
_entity_poly.entity_id
_entity_poly.type
_entity_poly.pdbx_seq_one_letter_code
_entity_poly.pdbx_strand_id
1 'polypeptide(L)' 'MHGPTDRCLDVENFSALKAEVLRAAVELSDEQLMDLTDALHVILRLRRPGRPIRHPDGWVTDELRSFA' A
#
# COMPACT_ATOMS: atom_id res chain seq x y z
N MET A 1 15.72 -4.85 -25.39
CA MET A 1 14.38 -5.41 -25.13
C MET A 1 14.32 -5.85 -23.67
N HIS A 2 13.98 -4.95 -22.74
CA HIS A 2 13.67 -5.34 -21.35
C HIS A 2 12.14 -5.45 -21.26
N GLY A 3 11.64 -6.64 -20.93
CA GLY A 3 10.20 -6.92 -20.87
C GLY A 3 9.50 -6.28 -19.66
N PRO A 4 8.16 -6.30 -19.60
CA PRO A 4 7.36 -5.58 -18.61
C PRO A 4 7.39 -6.16 -17.17
N THR A 5 8.35 -7.02 -16.82
CA THR A 5 8.20 -7.99 -15.71
C THR A 5 9.36 -8.04 -14.70
N ASP A 6 10.01 -6.91 -14.40
CA ASP A 6 11.02 -6.82 -13.33
C ASP A 6 10.60 -5.84 -12.21
N ARG A 7 9.31 -5.84 -11.84
CA ARG A 7 8.77 -4.99 -10.76
C ARG A 7 8.70 -5.71 -9.40
N CYS A 8 9.58 -6.67 -9.15
CA CYS A 8 9.75 -7.22 -7.81
C CYS A 8 11.02 -6.66 -7.20
N LEU A 9 10.90 -6.15 -5.97
CA LEU A 9 12.09 -5.94 -5.13
C LEU A 9 12.74 -7.31 -4.92
N ASP A 10 14.06 -7.36 -5.07
CA ASP A 10 14.84 -8.50 -4.63
C ASP A 10 14.50 -8.86 -3.16
N VAL A 11 14.58 -10.14 -2.82
CA VAL A 11 14.15 -10.67 -1.51
C VAL A 11 14.91 -10.00 -0.36
N GLU A 12 16.20 -9.71 -0.53
CA GLU A 12 17.01 -9.05 0.49
C GLU A 12 16.55 -7.59 0.68
N ASN A 13 16.32 -6.88 -0.43
CA ASN A 13 15.83 -5.50 -0.40
C ASN A 13 14.41 -5.40 0.18
N PHE A 14 13.54 -6.37 -0.12
CA PHE A 14 12.20 -6.45 0.48
C PHE A 14 12.29 -6.70 1.99
N SER A 15 13.16 -7.61 2.42
CA SER A 15 13.36 -7.92 3.84
C SER A 15 13.88 -6.70 4.61
N ALA A 16 14.86 -5.98 4.05
CA ALA A 16 15.38 -4.75 4.63
C ALA A 16 14.30 -3.66 4.75
N LEU A 17 13.52 -3.44 3.68
CA LEU A 17 12.41 -2.49 3.69
C LEU A 17 11.36 -2.85 4.74
N LYS A 18 10.98 -4.14 4.82
CA LYS A 18 10.01 -4.61 5.81
C LYS A 18 10.51 -4.37 7.24
N ALA A 19 11.79 -4.65 7.52
CA ALA A 19 12.37 -4.43 8.82
C ALA A 19 12.34 -2.95 9.22
N GLU A 20 12.67 -2.07 8.27
CA GLU A 20 12.66 -0.63 8.51
C GLU A 20 11.24 -0.08 8.75
N VAL A 21 10.25 -0.54 7.97
CA VAL A 21 8.84 -0.17 8.19
C VAL A 21 8.37 -0.62 9.57
N LEU A 22 8.70 -1.85 9.98
CA LEU A 22 8.33 -2.35 11.31
C LEU A 22 9.03 -1.59 12.44
N ARG A 23 10.29 -1.19 12.24
CA ARG A 23 11.05 -0.39 13.20
C ARG A 23 10.42 1.00 13.37
N ALA A 24 10.08 1.66 12.27
CA ALA A 24 9.45 2.99 12.29
C ALA A 24 8.02 2.94 12.84
N ALA A 25 7.27 1.86 12.59
CA ALA A 25 5.89 1.71 13.04
C ALA A 25 5.71 1.78 14.56
N VAL A 26 6.74 1.41 15.34
CA VAL A 26 6.69 1.46 16.81
C VAL A 26 6.63 2.90 17.34
N GLU A 27 7.10 3.88 16.57
CA GLU A 27 7.09 5.30 16.95
C GLU A 27 5.85 6.04 16.45
N LEU A 28 4.99 5.37 15.67
CA LEU A 28 3.79 5.98 15.11
C LEU A 28 2.64 5.97 16.13
N SER A 29 1.86 7.05 16.11
CA SER A 29 0.54 7.07 16.74
C SER A 29 -0.44 6.13 16.03
N ASP A 30 -1.53 5.79 16.70
CA ASP A 30 -2.59 4.94 16.13
C ASP A 30 -3.16 5.51 14.82
N GLU A 31 -3.33 6.84 14.73
CA GLU A 31 -3.77 7.52 13.51
C GLU A 31 -2.77 7.33 12.36
N GLN A 32 -1.48 7.52 12.64
CA GLN A 32 -0.43 7.34 11.63
C GLN A 32 -0.26 5.87 11.21
N LEU A 33 -0.55 4.91 12.11
CA LEU A 33 -0.57 3.48 11.78
C LEU A 33 -1.74 3.13 10.86
N MET A 34 -2.91 3.77 11.06
CA MET A 34 -4.05 3.62 10.16
C MET A 34 -3.72 4.18 8.77
N ASP A 35 -3.17 5.39 8.69
CA ASP A 35 -2.75 6.00 7.43
C ASP A 35 -1.73 5.14 6.66
N LEU A 36 -0.73 4.61 7.37
CA LEU A 36 0.27 3.70 6.79
C LEU A 36 -0.37 2.41 6.26
N THR A 37 -1.33 1.85 7.00
CA THR A 37 -2.05 0.63 6.61
C THR A 37 -2.87 0.85 5.34
N ASP A 38 -3.55 2.00 5.23
CA ASP A 38 -4.34 2.36 4.06
C ASP A 38 -3.44 2.55 2.82
N ALA A 39 -2.32 3.25 2.97
CA ALA A 39 -1.33 3.42 1.90
C ALA A 39 -0.80 2.07 1.40
N LEU A 40 -0.46 1.15 2.30
CA LEU A 40 0.02 -0.20 1.93
C LEU A 40 -1.06 -1.01 1.22
N HIS A 41 -2.31 -0.95 1.67
CA HIS A 41 -3.44 -1.61 1.00
C HIS A 41 -3.67 -1.08 -0.42
N VAL A 42 -3.54 0.23 -0.65
CA VAL A 42 -3.61 0.84 -1.98
C VAL A 42 -2.53 0.26 -2.89
N ILE A 43 -1.27 0.21 -2.43
CA ILE A 43 -0.16 -0.35 -3.21
C ILE A 43 -0.41 -1.82 -3.55
N LEU A 44 -0.90 -2.63 -2.61
CA LEU A 44 -1.24 -4.04 -2.83
C LEU A 44 -2.37 -4.21 -3.87
N ARG A 45 -3.36 -3.31 -3.89
CA ARG A 45 -4.42 -3.31 -4.90
C ARG A 45 -3.87 -2.97 -6.28
N LEU A 46 -2.98 -1.98 -6.39
CA LEU A 46 -2.36 -1.56 -7.65
C LEU A 46 -1.43 -2.63 -8.24
N ARG A 47 -0.81 -3.46 -7.38
CA ARG A 47 0.03 -4.58 -7.82
C ARG A 47 -0.72 -5.75 -8.45
N ARG A 48 -2.06 -5.81 -8.38
CA ARG A 48 -2.86 -6.88 -9.02
C ARG A 48 -3.26 -6.46 -10.44
N PRO A 49 -2.57 -6.94 -11.50
CA PRO A 49 -2.91 -6.58 -12.87
C PRO A 49 -4.32 -7.09 -13.17
N GLY A 50 -5.20 -6.22 -13.66
CA GLY A 50 -6.56 -6.58 -14.06
C GLY A 50 -7.66 -6.28 -13.03
N ARG A 51 -7.36 -5.72 -11.86
CA ARG A 51 -8.41 -5.15 -10.99
C ARG A 51 -8.65 -3.68 -11.41
N PRO A 52 -9.83 -3.32 -11.94
CA PRO A 52 -10.10 -1.93 -12.30
C PRO A 52 -10.03 -1.07 -11.04
N ILE A 53 -9.26 0.02 -11.14
CA ILE A 53 -9.24 1.11 -10.16
C ILE A 53 -10.61 1.77 -10.26
N ARG A 54 -11.57 1.33 -9.44
CA ARG A 54 -12.84 2.04 -9.32
C ARG A 54 -12.55 3.33 -8.56
N HIS A 55 -12.65 4.45 -9.28
CA HIS A 55 -12.50 5.85 -8.84
C HIS A 55 -11.08 6.34 -8.54
N PRO A 56 -10.48 7.15 -9.43
CA PRO A 56 -9.24 7.89 -9.12
C PRO A 56 -9.47 9.01 -8.09
N ASP A 57 -10.71 9.52 -7.99
CA ASP A 57 -11.08 10.57 -7.02
C ASP A 57 -11.43 10.01 -5.62
N GLY A 58 -11.60 8.69 -5.49
CA GLY A 58 -11.82 7.99 -4.21
C GLY A 58 -10.52 7.69 -3.46
N TRP A 59 -9.39 8.24 -3.90
CA TRP A 59 -8.06 7.99 -3.32
C TRP A 59 -7.77 8.84 -2.07
N VAL A 60 -8.54 9.91 -1.84
CA VAL A 60 -8.29 10.87 -0.74
C VAL A 60 -9.54 11.13 0.13
N THR A 61 -10.75 10.77 -0.31
CA THR A 61 -11.97 11.06 0.46
C THR A 61 -13.04 9.98 0.30
N ASP A 62 -13.63 9.66 1.46
CA ASP A 62 -14.87 8.93 1.70
C ASP A 62 -14.93 7.43 1.41
N GLU A 63 -14.61 6.65 2.45
CA GLU A 63 -15.58 5.67 2.93
C GLU A 63 -16.16 6.15 4.29
N LEU A 64 -16.80 7.33 4.30
CA LEU A 64 -17.87 7.58 5.26
C LEU A 64 -19.00 6.59 4.95
N ARG A 65 -19.27 5.72 5.93
CA ARG A 65 -20.55 5.07 6.22
C ARG A 65 -21.40 4.63 5.02
N SER A 66 -21.43 3.33 4.79
CA SER A 66 -22.66 2.67 4.34
C SER A 66 -23.20 1.78 5.46
N PHE A 67 -23.92 2.41 6.38
CA PHE A 67 -25.04 1.75 7.07
C PHE A 67 -26.30 2.21 6.34
N ALA A 68 -26.74 1.44 5.35
CA ALA A 68 -28.08 1.49 4.78
C ALA A 68 -28.40 0.10 4.20
#